data_AF-A0A953FDA7-F1
#
_entry.id   AF-A0A953FDA7-F1
#
_cell.length_a   1.000
_cell.length_b   1.000
_cell.length_c   1.000
_cell.angle_alpha   90.00
_cell.angle_beta   90.00
_cell.angle_gamma   90.00
#
_symmetry.space_group_name_H-M   'P 1'
#
loop_
_entity.id
_entity.type
_entity.pdbx_description
1 polymer ?
#
loop_
_entity_poly.entity_id
_entity_poly.type
_entity_poly.pdbx_seq_one_letter_code
_entity_poly.pdbx_strand_id
1 'polypeptide(L)'
;MRNYLLFFFALLTSSVVAQKFDIRRLELDGDKINLYYDLIDSVENHTYTVRVFVSKDNFISPLQKVSGAVGLEVAPGRNRKIVWDAKELGEGYDGNVALEVRGRLYIPFVR
;
A
#
# COMPACT_ATOMS: atom_id res chain seq x y z
N MET A 1 45.85 35.94 6.11
CA MET A 1 45.46 34.62 5.59
C MET A 1 44.11 34.29 6.22
N ARG A 2 43.03 34.50 5.46
CA ARG A 2 41.68 34.81 5.97
C ARG A 2 40.78 33.60 5.79
N ASN A 3 40.23 33.12 6.90
CA ASN A 3 39.10 32.22 7.11
C ASN A 3 38.28 31.81 5.87
N TYR A 4 38.54 30.65 5.29
CA TYR A 4 37.60 29.99 4.36
C TYR A 4 37.45 28.47 4.60
N LEU A 5 37.98 27.93 5.70
CA LEU A 5 37.99 26.48 5.93
C LEU A 5 36.77 25.91 6.67
N LEU A 6 35.74 26.72 6.95
CA LEU A 6 34.55 26.28 7.72
C LEU A 6 33.24 26.30 6.95
N PHE A 7 33.25 26.43 5.61
CA PHE A 7 32.03 26.51 4.80
C PHE A 7 31.81 25.35 3.83
N PHE A 8 32.55 24.23 3.97
CA PHE A 8 32.44 23.07 3.08
C PHE A 8 31.81 21.82 3.73
N PHE A 9 31.09 21.99 4.84
CA PHE A 9 30.40 20.88 5.52
C PHE A 9 28.86 20.99 5.48
N ALA A 10 28.33 21.98 4.75
CA ALA A 10 26.89 22.08 4.50
C ALA A 10 26.56 21.26 3.24
N LEU A 11 25.51 20.43 3.32
CA LEU A 11 24.89 19.65 2.24
C LEU A 11 25.36 18.21 2.03
N LEU A 12 25.47 17.43 3.11
CA LEU A 12 25.11 16.01 3.02
C LEU A 12 23.60 15.89 3.30
N THR A 13 22.78 16.23 2.31
CA THR A 13 21.34 15.93 2.37
C THR A 13 21.15 14.43 2.16
N SER A 14 21.07 13.66 3.24
CA SER A 14 20.64 12.27 3.17
C SER A 14 19.17 12.22 2.74
N SER A 15 18.91 11.63 1.57
CA SER A 15 17.56 11.38 1.09
C SER A 15 16.88 10.35 2.00
N VAL A 16 16.08 10.82 2.95
CA VAL A 16 15.23 9.93 3.74
C VAL A 16 14.08 9.52 2.83
N VAL A 17 14.03 8.24 2.46
CA VAL A 17 12.87 7.67 1.77
C VAL A 17 11.83 7.40 2.83
N ALA A 18 10.82 8.28 2.90
CA ALA A 18 9.60 8.02 3.64
C ALA A 18 8.87 6.80 3.04
N GLN A 19 8.00 6.17 3.82
CA GLN A 19 7.17 5.06 3.36
C GLN A 19 6.45 5.41 2.04
N LYS A 20 6.50 4.49 1.07
CA LYS A 20 5.87 4.67 -0.24
C LYS A 20 4.92 3.52 -0.50
N PHE A 21 3.69 3.86 -0.88
CA PHE A 21 2.68 2.89 -1.29
C PHE A 21 2.19 3.25 -2.70
N ASP A 22 2.50 2.43 -3.69
CA ASP A 22 2.10 2.66 -5.08
C ASP A 22 1.33 1.47 -5.64
N ILE A 23 0.12 1.69 -6.12
CA ILE A 23 -0.57 0.70 -6.98
C ILE A 23 0.13 0.73 -8.35
N ARG A 24 0.56 -0.44 -8.81
CA ARG A 24 1.29 -0.61 -10.08
C ARG A 24 0.38 -1.02 -11.23
N ARG A 25 -0.56 -1.91 -10.95
CA ARG A 25 -1.37 -2.58 -11.98
C ARG A 25 -2.62 -3.19 -11.38
N LEU A 26 -3.69 -3.20 -12.17
CA LEU A 26 -4.87 -4.03 -11.98
C LEU A 26 -4.99 -4.98 -13.18
N GLU A 27 -5.31 -6.25 -12.92
CA GLU A 27 -5.66 -7.22 -13.97
C GLU A 27 -7.01 -7.86 -13.62
N LEU A 28 -7.90 -7.96 -14.60
CA LEU A 28 -9.13 -8.71 -14.49
C LEU A 28 -8.86 -10.16 -14.89
N ASP A 29 -9.33 -11.10 -14.06
CA ASP A 29 -9.22 -12.54 -14.25
C ASP A 29 -10.57 -13.18 -13.91
N GLY A 30 -11.49 -13.14 -14.87
CA GLY A 30 -12.89 -13.49 -14.65
C GLY A 30 -13.54 -12.60 -13.59
N ASP A 31 -14.07 -13.22 -12.54
CA ASP A 31 -14.67 -12.53 -11.39
C ASP A 31 -13.64 -11.96 -10.40
N LYS A 32 -12.35 -12.21 -10.63
CA LYS A 32 -11.28 -11.78 -9.74
C LYS A 32 -10.55 -10.57 -10.30
N ILE A 33 -10.13 -9.69 -9.39
CA ILE A 33 -9.23 -8.60 -9.70
C ILE A 33 -7.90 -8.83 -8.97
N ASN A 34 -6.83 -8.88 -9.76
CA ASN A 34 -5.46 -8.96 -9.29
C ASN A 34 -4.87 -7.54 -9.19
N LEU A 35 -4.67 -7.05 -7.98
CA LEU A 35 -4.06 -5.75 -7.69
C LEU A 35 -2.59 -5.93 -7.31
N TYR A 36 -1.71 -5.30 -8.06
CA TYR A 36 -0.27 -5.29 -7.80
C TYR A 36 0.16 -3.94 -7.25
N TYR A 37 0.96 -3.95 -6.18
CA TYR A 37 1.45 -2.74 -5.55
C TYR A 37 2.89 -2.88 -5.03
N ASP A 38 3.54 -1.75 -4.82
CA ASP A 38 4.79 -1.65 -4.07
C ASP A 38 4.52 -1.00 -2.71
N LEU A 39 5.07 -1.59 -1.66
CA LEU A 39 5.13 -1.02 -0.32
C LEU A 39 6.61 -0.93 0.06
N ILE A 40 7.18 0.26 0.00
CA ILE A 40 8.60 0.50 0.28
C ILE A 40 8.72 1.21 1.60
N ASP A 41 9.53 0.65 2.49
CA ASP A 41 9.92 1.25 3.76
C ASP A 41 11.43 1.01 3.94
N SER A 42 12.11 1.98 4.55
CA SER A 42 13.54 1.92 4.83
C SER A 42 13.85 1.32 6.21
N VAL A 43 12.85 1.20 7.08
CA VAL A 43 13.04 0.65 8.42
C VAL A 43 12.84 -0.87 8.42
N GLU A 44 13.87 -1.59 8.86
CA GLU A 44 13.81 -3.04 9.02
C GLU A 44 12.76 -3.43 10.08
N ASN A 45 12.07 -4.55 9.85
CA ASN A 45 11.02 -5.11 10.72
C ASN A 45 9.70 -4.34 10.82
N HIS A 46 9.55 -3.21 10.12
CA HIS A 46 8.23 -2.62 9.94
C HIS A 46 7.31 -3.59 9.20
N THR A 47 6.09 -3.72 9.72
CA THR A 47 5.00 -4.44 9.06
C THR A 47 3.76 -3.56 9.05
N TYR A 48 2.84 -3.84 8.13
CA TYR A 48 1.71 -2.97 7.85
C TYR A 48 0.39 -3.72 7.96
N THR A 49 -0.63 -3.04 8.48
CA THR A 49 -2.02 -3.39 8.23
C THR A 49 -2.42 -2.85 6.87
N VAL A 50 -2.69 -3.74 5.92
CA VAL A 50 -3.11 -3.41 4.56
C VAL A 50 -4.59 -3.77 4.39
N ARG A 51 -5.41 -2.80 3.97
CA ARG A 51 -6.84 -2.98 3.70
C ARG A 51 -7.19 -2.41 2.34
N VAL A 52 -8.14 -3.03 1.66
CA VAL A 52 -8.65 -2.57 0.36
C VAL A 52 -10.06 -2.05 0.53
N PHE A 53 -10.39 -0.96 -0.14
CA PHE A 53 -11.69 -0.30 -0.13
C PHE A 53 -12.16 -0.11 -1.57
N VAL A 54 -13.46 0.03 -1.76
CA VAL A 54 -14.09 0.21 -3.06
C VAL A 54 -14.96 1.45 -3.10
N SER A 55 -15.03 2.14 -4.25
CA SER A 55 -15.83 3.37 -4.37
C SER A 55 -17.34 3.13 -4.23
N LYS A 56 -17.82 1.88 -4.37
CA LYS A 56 -19.24 1.54 -4.35
C LYS A 56 -19.93 1.94 -3.03
N ASP A 57 -19.22 1.87 -1.91
CA ASP A 57 -19.71 2.30 -0.60
C ASP A 57 -19.08 3.63 -0.13
N ASN A 58 -18.45 4.39 -1.03
CA ASN A 58 -17.63 5.57 -0.71
C ASN A 58 -16.40 5.27 0.16
N PHE A 59 -15.78 4.09 0.00
CA PHE A 59 -14.58 3.67 0.71
C PHE A 59 -14.74 3.63 2.24
N ILE A 60 -15.96 3.30 2.69
CA ILE A 60 -16.33 3.27 4.11
C ILE A 60 -15.80 1.97 4.74
N SER A 61 -16.14 0.83 4.16
CA SER A 61 -15.82 -0.48 4.71
C SER A 61 -14.72 -1.17 3.90
N PRO A 62 -13.78 -1.87 4.57
CA PRO A 62 -12.81 -2.68 3.85
C PRO A 62 -13.50 -3.89 3.19
N LEU A 63 -13.04 -4.23 1.99
CA LEU A 63 -13.44 -5.44 1.28
C LEU A 63 -13.06 -6.68 2.10
N GLN A 64 -13.94 -7.66 2.10
CA GLN A 64 -13.84 -8.88 2.89
C GLN A 64 -13.32 -10.06 2.06
N LYS A 65 -13.68 -10.15 0.78
CA LYS A 65 -13.28 -11.25 -0.11
C LYS A 65 -11.93 -10.97 -0.77
N VAL A 66 -10.95 -10.61 0.05
CA VAL A 66 -9.57 -10.31 -0.38
C VAL A 66 -8.58 -11.32 0.17
N SER A 67 -7.52 -11.60 -0.58
CA SER A 67 -6.43 -12.51 -0.17
C SER A 67 -5.08 -12.08 -0.75
N GLY A 68 -3.99 -12.70 -0.29
CA GLY A 68 -2.63 -12.38 -0.72
C GLY A 68 -1.94 -11.43 0.26
N ALA A 69 -1.23 -10.44 -0.26
CA ALA A 69 -0.50 -9.44 0.54
C ALA A 69 -1.44 -8.36 1.11
N VAL A 70 -2.35 -8.77 1.99
CA VAL A 70 -3.41 -7.96 2.63
C VAL A 70 -3.63 -8.47 4.06
N GLY A 71 -4.14 -7.63 4.96
CA GLY A 71 -4.38 -8.00 6.35
C GLY A 71 -3.37 -7.39 7.31
N LEU A 72 -3.10 -8.07 8.42
CA LEU A 72 -2.14 -7.63 9.43
C LEU A 72 -0.71 -8.08 9.07
N GLU A 73 0.28 -7.42 9.67
CA GLU A 73 1.69 -7.83 9.60
C GLU A 73 2.28 -7.99 8.18
N VAL A 74 1.79 -7.23 7.20
CA VAL A 74 2.30 -7.28 5.83
C VAL A 74 3.67 -6.62 5.75
N ALA A 75 4.68 -7.40 5.38
CA ALA A 75 6.04 -6.88 5.20
C ALA A 75 6.16 -6.01 3.92
N PRO A 76 6.94 -4.92 3.96
CA PRO A 76 7.34 -4.17 2.77
C PRO A 76 7.91 -5.05 1.66
N GLY A 77 7.73 -4.64 0.41
CA GLY A 77 8.22 -5.31 -0.77
C GLY A 77 7.65 -4.74 -2.07
N ARG A 78 8.28 -5.12 -3.19
CA ARG A 78 7.83 -4.77 -4.54
C ARG A 78 6.93 -5.86 -5.12
N ASN A 79 6.07 -5.49 -6.07
CA ASN A 79 5.17 -6.39 -6.79
C ASN A 79 4.36 -7.30 -5.87
N ARG A 80 3.93 -6.78 -4.71
CA ARG A 80 2.99 -7.45 -3.82
C ARG A 80 1.64 -7.58 -4.55
N LYS A 81 0.94 -8.69 -4.32
CA LYS A 81 -0.31 -9.02 -5.01
C LYS A 81 -1.46 -9.18 -4.01
N ILE A 82 -2.56 -8.48 -4.25
CA ILE A 82 -3.86 -8.71 -3.62
C ILE A 82 -4.79 -9.31 -4.66
N VAL A 83 -5.55 -10.32 -4.28
CA VAL A 83 -6.62 -10.88 -5.10
C VAL A 83 -7.94 -10.54 -4.44
N TRP A 84 -8.83 -9.88 -5.16
CA TRP A 84 -10.19 -9.58 -4.73
C TRP A 84 -11.20 -10.37 -5.57
N ASP A 85 -12.19 -10.99 -4.94
CA ASP A 85 -13.36 -11.57 -5.60
C ASP A 85 -14.45 -10.50 -5.75
N ALA A 86 -14.62 -9.96 -6.97
CA ALA A 86 -15.53 -8.86 -7.27
C ALA A 86 -17.01 -9.24 -7.11
N LYS A 87 -17.34 -10.54 -7.03
CA LYS A 87 -18.69 -11.01 -6.66
C LYS A 87 -19.12 -10.57 -5.26
N GLU A 88 -18.21 -10.04 -4.44
CA GLU A 88 -18.56 -9.33 -3.21
C GLU A 88 -19.55 -8.18 -3.44
N LEU A 89 -19.55 -7.56 -4.62
CA LEU A 89 -20.49 -6.50 -4.97
C LEU A 89 -21.90 -6.99 -5.35
N GLY A 90 -22.10 -8.31 -5.40
CA GLY A 90 -23.34 -8.95 -5.83
C GLY A 90 -23.21 -9.65 -7.17
N GLU A 91 -24.02 -10.70 -7.36
CA GLU A 91 -24.09 -11.41 -8.65
C GLU A 91 -24.62 -10.48 -9.74
N GLY A 92 -23.87 -10.33 -10.83
CA GLY A 92 -24.28 -9.50 -11.97
C GLY A 92 -24.00 -8.00 -11.82
N TYR A 93 -23.11 -7.60 -10.90
CA TYR A 93 -22.63 -6.21 -10.87
C TYR A 93 -21.92 -5.85 -12.18
N ASP A 94 -22.48 -4.91 -12.93
CA ASP A 94 -21.96 -4.41 -14.22
C ASP A 94 -21.76 -2.90 -14.13
N GLY A 95 -20.68 -2.48 -13.47
CA GLY A 95 -20.37 -1.07 -13.26
C GLY A 95 -18.89 -0.84 -13.01
N ASN A 96 -18.47 0.42 -13.13
CA ASN A 96 -17.11 0.83 -12.84
C ASN A 96 -16.94 1.11 -11.34
N VAL A 97 -15.85 0.61 -10.77
CA VAL A 97 -15.42 0.93 -9.40
C VAL A 97 -13.98 1.38 -9.38
N ALA A 98 -13.64 2.25 -8.43
CA ALA A 98 -12.27 2.52 -8.05
C ALA A 98 -11.91 1.72 -6.81
N LEU A 99 -10.65 1.29 -6.74
CA LEU A 99 -10.08 0.62 -5.58
C LEU A 99 -9.09 1.56 -4.88
N GLU A 100 -9.14 1.56 -3.56
CA GLU A 100 -8.16 2.24 -2.72
C GLU A 100 -7.49 1.21 -1.81
N VAL A 101 -6.16 1.25 -1.71
CA VAL A 101 -5.42 0.42 -0.77
C VAL A 101 -4.81 1.31 0.30
N ARG A 102 -5.12 1.01 1.56
CA ARG A 102 -4.63 1.75 2.72
C ARG A 102 -3.67 0.87 3.51
N GLY A 103 -2.41 1.29 3.58
CA GLY A 103 -1.42 0.73 4.49
C GLY A 103 -1.27 1.60 5.73
N ARG A 104 -1.31 0.99 6.93
CA ARG A 104 -0.96 1.65 8.20
C ARG A 104 0.09 0.81 8.91
N LEU A 105 1.07 1.44 9.56
CA LEU A 105 2.06 0.71 10.36
C LEU A 105 1.32 -0.18 11.39
N TYR A 106 1.68 -1.46 11.45
CA TYR A 106 1.10 -2.41 12.38
C TYR A 106 1.78 -2.27 13.75
N ILE A 107 0.97 -2.05 14.78
CA ILE A 107 1.41 -1.96 16.17
C ILE A 107 0.65 -3.03 16.96
N PRO A 108 1.30 -4.09 17.46
CA PRO A 108 0.64 -5.30 17.97
C PRO A 108 -0.26 -5.09 19.20
N PHE A 109 -0.19 -3.93 19.84
CA PHE A 109 -0.88 -3.63 21.10
C PHE A 109 -2.07 -2.68 20.95
N VAL A 110 -2.37 -2.19 19.75
CA VAL A 110 -3.53 -1.34 19.48
C VAL A 110 -4.56 -2.18 18.71
N ARG A 111 -5.58 -2.67 19.43
CA ARG A 111 -6.74 -3.38 18.86
C ARG A 111 -7.91 -2.43 18.66
#